data_AF-A0A2T7G2S9-F1
#
_entry.id   AF-A0A2T7G2S9-F1
#
_cell.length_a   1.000
_cell.length_b   1.000
_cell.length_c   1.000
_cell.angle_alpha   90.00
_cell.angle_beta   90.00
_cell.angle_gamma   90.00
#
_symmetry.space_group_name_H-M   'P 1'
#
loop_
_entity.id
_entity.type
_entity.pdbx_description
1 polymer ?
#
loop_
_entity_poly.entity_id
_entity_poly.type
_entity_poly.pdbx_seq_one_letter_code
_entity_poly.pdbx_strand_id
1 'polypeptide(L)'
;MRRAHGLRRRLTPGQALERNEWLGLMLDRESAARADKRFANRLRNAKMRFPNACIEDVDFAASRGLDRRQILALAQGDWIRAREQIILTGQTGTGKTWLACAFGHQAARLDHSVSYVRMPRLFEDMAMARLDGRFPRLVDKLARVQLLVLDDWGTHGLTDQQRLDLLELFEERYQRRSTIITAQLPVSGWHDMIGEPTIADAILDRIVHNAHRIELKGDSMRRKDRNATLTSAENTETIRTET
;
A
#
# COMPACT_ATOMS: atom_id res chain seq x y z
N MET A 1 -53.36 33.45 46.26
CA MET A 1 -52.12 32.65 46.36
C MET A 1 -51.79 32.08 44.98
N ARG A 2 -51.15 32.81 44.07
CA ARG A 2 -49.69 32.90 43.82
C ARG A 2 -48.95 31.54 43.65
N ARG A 3 -48.76 31.18 42.37
CA ARG A 3 -47.55 30.69 41.68
C ARG A 3 -46.80 29.48 42.26
N ALA A 4 -46.95 28.33 41.60
CA ALA A 4 -45.91 27.31 41.49
C ALA A 4 -44.98 27.66 40.31
N HIS A 5 -43.87 28.35 40.61
CA HIS A 5 -42.71 28.47 39.72
C HIS A 5 -41.74 27.35 40.10
N GLY A 6 -41.51 26.40 39.18
CA GLY A 6 -40.61 25.27 39.39
C GLY A 6 -39.89 24.88 38.10
N LEU A 7 -38.97 25.75 37.67
CA LEU A 7 -37.71 25.42 36.98
C LEU A 7 -37.74 24.42 35.80
N ARG A 8 -38.41 24.76 34.69
CA ARG A 8 -37.89 24.36 33.37
C ARG A 8 -36.58 25.12 33.15
N ARG A 9 -35.46 24.44 33.35
CA ARG A 9 -34.10 24.93 33.04
C ARG A 9 -34.10 25.29 31.55
N ARG A 10 -34.17 26.59 31.28
CA ARG A 10 -34.12 27.17 29.94
C ARG A 10 -32.76 26.81 29.36
N LEU A 11 -32.75 25.96 28.34
CA LEU A 11 -31.64 25.93 27.38
C LEU A 11 -31.57 27.35 26.80
N THR A 12 -30.46 28.04 27.07
CA THR A 12 -30.15 29.32 26.46
C THR A 12 -30.07 29.12 24.94
N PRO A 13 -30.83 29.89 24.14
CA PRO A 13 -30.83 29.75 22.70
C PRO A 13 -29.56 30.37 22.12
N GLY A 14 -28.49 29.58 22.07
CA GLY A 14 -27.38 29.78 21.15
C GLY A 14 -27.70 28.99 19.88
N GLN A 15 -28.31 29.68 18.91
CA GLN A 15 -28.54 29.25 17.53
C GLN A 15 -29.15 27.85 17.36
N ALA A 16 -30.48 27.77 17.34
CA ALA A 16 -31.15 26.65 16.70
C ALA A 16 -30.72 26.66 15.23
N LEU A 17 -29.88 25.70 14.83
CA LEU A 17 -29.56 25.47 13.42
C LEU A 17 -30.86 25.41 12.63
N GLU A 18 -30.93 26.15 11.54
CA GLU A 18 -32.02 26.04 10.58
C GLU A 18 -32.19 24.55 10.24
N ARG A 19 -33.43 24.05 10.10
CA ARG A 19 -33.69 22.61 9.90
C ARG A 19 -32.81 22.01 8.78
N ASN A 20 -32.54 22.79 7.74
CA ASN A 20 -31.69 22.41 6.62
C ASN A 20 -30.20 22.29 7.00
N GLU A 21 -29.69 23.17 7.86
CA GLU A 21 -28.31 23.10 8.37
C GLU A 21 -28.12 21.88 9.28
N TRP A 22 -29.10 21.60 10.15
CA TRP A 22 -29.08 20.40 10.98
C TRP A 22 -29.15 19.12 10.14
N LEU A 23 -30.00 19.09 9.11
CA LEU A 23 -30.05 17.97 8.14
C LEU A 23 -28.72 17.83 7.38
N GLY A 24 -28.11 18.95 6.98
CA GLY A 24 -26.78 18.95 6.35
C GLY A 24 -25.73 18.31 7.25
N LEU A 25 -25.63 18.74 8.51
CA LEU A 25 -24.70 18.17 9.49
C LEU A 25 -24.93 16.67 9.73
N MET A 26 -26.19 16.22 9.75
CA MET A 26 -26.51 14.79 9.88
C MET A 26 -26.06 13.98 8.64
N LEU A 27 -26.28 14.52 7.45
CA LEU A 27 -25.85 13.90 6.19
C LEU A 27 -24.33 13.81 6.11
N ASP A 28 -23.62 14.89 6.47
CA ASP A 28 -22.16 14.93 6.50
C ASP A 28 -21.59 13.89 7.47
N ARG A 29 -22.19 13.77 8.65
CA ARG A 29 -21.80 12.76 9.65
C ARG A 29 -21.99 11.34 9.13
N GLU A 30 -23.12 11.03 8.50
CA GLU A 30 -23.38 9.71 7.92
C GLU A 30 -22.42 9.42 6.75
N SER A 31 -22.17 10.41 5.90
CA SER A 31 -21.22 10.31 4.79
C SER A 31 -19.81 9.99 5.29
N ALA A 32 -19.34 10.71 6.32
CA ALA A 32 -18.06 10.46 6.97
C ALA A 32 -17.99 9.05 7.58
N ALA A 33 -19.01 8.65 8.35
CA ALA A 33 -19.06 7.32 8.97
C ALA A 33 -19.01 6.18 7.92
N ARG A 34 -19.67 6.36 6.77
CA ARG A 34 -19.61 5.41 5.65
C ARG A 34 -18.22 5.38 5.01
N ALA A 35 -17.60 6.54 4.82
CA ALA A 35 -16.25 6.65 4.26
C ALA A 35 -15.23 5.94 5.17
N ASP A 36 -15.27 6.18 6.47
CA ASP A 36 -14.40 5.53 7.46
C ASP A 36 -14.57 4.02 7.46
N LYS A 37 -15.83 3.54 7.44
CA LYS A 37 -16.12 2.10 7.37
C LYS A 37 -15.61 1.47 6.08
N ARG A 38 -15.75 2.16 4.93
CA ARG A 38 -15.18 1.69 3.65
C ARG A 38 -13.66 1.61 3.72
N PHE A 39 -13.01 2.67 4.19
CA PHE A 39 -11.56 2.73 4.35
C PHE A 39 -11.05 1.59 5.24
N ALA A 40 -11.61 1.43 6.45
CA ALA A 40 -11.24 0.37 7.38
C ALA A 40 -11.42 -1.03 6.77
N ASN A 41 -12.51 -1.27 6.05
CA ASN A 41 -12.75 -2.55 5.36
C ASN A 41 -11.72 -2.79 4.25
N ARG A 42 -11.39 -1.78 3.44
CA ARG A 42 -10.37 -1.90 2.39
C ARG A 42 -9.00 -2.20 2.98
N LEU A 43 -8.62 -1.50 4.05
CA LEU A 43 -7.34 -1.71 4.69
C LEU A 43 -7.24 -3.13 5.29
N ARG A 44 -8.29 -3.60 5.98
CA ARG A 44 -8.35 -4.98 6.50
C ARG A 44 -8.21 -6.02 5.38
N ASN A 45 -8.88 -5.79 4.26
CA ASN A 45 -8.83 -6.71 3.11
C ASN A 45 -7.51 -6.63 2.33
N ALA A 46 -6.80 -5.51 2.41
CA ALA A 46 -5.54 -5.30 1.71
C ALA A 46 -4.40 -6.18 2.25
N LYS A 47 -4.47 -6.60 3.54
CA LYS A 47 -3.48 -7.47 4.18
C LYS A 47 -2.04 -6.94 4.06
N MET A 48 -1.87 -5.63 4.20
CA MET A 48 -0.56 -4.98 4.15
C MET A 48 0.39 -5.55 5.21
N ARG A 49 1.65 -5.78 4.83
CA ARG A 49 2.68 -6.23 5.76
C ARG A 49 3.00 -5.19 6.84
N PHE A 50 2.99 -3.91 6.46
CA PHE A 50 3.19 -2.78 7.38
C PHE A 50 1.90 -1.96 7.46
N PRO A 51 0.97 -2.30 8.39
CA PRO A 51 -0.35 -1.68 8.48
C PRO A 51 -0.35 -0.24 9.00
N ASN A 52 0.81 0.27 9.42
CA ASN A 52 0.98 1.65 9.88
C ASN A 52 1.84 2.47 8.92
N ALA A 53 2.23 1.93 7.76
CA ALA A 53 3.02 2.67 6.79
C ALA A 53 2.18 3.80 6.19
N CYS A 54 2.71 5.02 6.19
CA CYS A 54 2.04 6.19 5.62
C CYS A 54 3.04 7.04 4.81
N ILE A 55 2.52 7.86 3.89
CA ILE A 55 3.37 8.67 3.00
C ILE A 55 4.05 9.80 3.78
N GLU A 56 3.40 10.27 4.83
CA GLU A 56 3.84 11.34 5.71
C GLU A 56 5.12 10.96 6.48
N ASP A 57 5.29 9.68 6.81
CA ASP A 57 6.44 9.15 7.54
C ASP A 57 7.63 8.77 6.63
N VAL A 58 7.56 9.07 5.32
CA VAL A 58 8.65 8.73 4.40
C VAL A 58 9.91 9.52 4.77
N ASP A 59 10.98 8.79 5.12
CA ASP A 59 12.31 9.36 5.28
C ASP A 59 12.90 9.75 3.90
N PHE A 60 13.06 11.05 3.67
CA PHE A 60 13.65 11.67 2.48
C PHE A 60 15.12 12.04 2.66
N ALA A 61 15.85 11.41 3.60
CA ALA A 61 17.28 11.58 3.72
C ALA A 61 17.99 11.41 2.36
N ALA A 62 18.93 12.30 2.06
CA ALA A 62 19.61 12.34 0.76
C ALA A 62 20.25 11.00 0.35
N SER A 63 20.72 10.22 1.34
CA SER A 63 21.30 8.90 1.12
C SER A 63 20.32 7.88 0.51
N ARG A 64 19.01 8.12 0.60
CA ARG A 64 17.99 7.24 0.02
C ARG A 64 17.73 7.47 -1.46
N GLY A 65 18.17 8.60 -2.02
CA GLY A 65 17.99 8.92 -3.43
C GLY A 65 16.52 9.10 -3.86
N LEU A 66 15.61 9.38 -2.92
CA LEU A 66 14.20 9.58 -3.21
C LEU A 66 13.92 11.03 -3.60
N ASP A 67 13.30 11.24 -4.76
CA ASP A 67 12.77 12.55 -5.14
C ASP A 67 11.45 12.83 -4.40
N ARG A 68 11.49 13.78 -3.45
CA ARG A 68 10.33 14.18 -2.66
C ARG A 68 9.16 14.65 -3.52
N ARG A 69 9.43 15.41 -4.59
CA ARG A 69 8.39 15.94 -5.48
C ARG A 69 7.69 14.79 -6.20
N GLN A 70 8.46 13.83 -6.71
CA GLN A 70 7.92 12.65 -7.39
C GLN A 70 7.06 11.81 -6.44
N ILE A 71 7.55 11.50 -5.24
CA ILE A 71 6.81 10.67 -4.27
C ILE A 71 5.49 11.32 -3.87
N LEU A 72 5.49 12.64 -3.59
CA LEU A 72 4.27 13.36 -3.21
C LEU A 72 3.28 13.53 -4.38
N ALA A 73 3.77 13.63 -5.61
CA ALA A 73 2.92 13.61 -6.80
C ALA A 73 2.25 12.23 -6.98
N LEU A 74 3.01 11.14 -6.85
CA LEU A 74 2.46 9.79 -6.91
C LEU A 74 1.47 9.51 -5.76
N ALA A 75 1.65 10.14 -4.61
CA ALA A 75 0.74 10.02 -3.48
C ALA A 75 -0.64 10.65 -3.73
N GLN A 76 -0.80 11.48 -4.76
CA GLN A 76 -2.12 11.98 -5.19
C GLN A 76 -2.97 10.89 -5.88
N GLY A 77 -2.34 9.83 -6.36
CA GLY A 77 -3.03 8.65 -6.91
C GLY A 77 -3.50 8.77 -8.36
N ASP A 78 -3.15 9.84 -9.09
CA ASP A 78 -3.53 10.02 -10.50
C ASP A 78 -3.04 8.87 -11.40
N TRP A 79 -1.83 8.36 -11.11
CA TRP A 79 -1.25 7.20 -11.80
C TRP A 79 -2.11 5.92 -11.68
N ILE A 80 -2.89 5.75 -10.60
CA ILE A 80 -3.82 4.63 -10.44
C ILE A 80 -4.99 4.76 -11.42
N ARG A 81 -5.48 5.98 -11.63
CA ARG A 81 -6.55 6.27 -12.60
C ARG A 81 -6.05 6.15 -14.04
N ALA A 82 -4.79 6.57 -14.28
CA ALA A 82 -4.08 6.42 -15.54
C ALA A 82 -3.64 4.97 -15.83
N ARG A 83 -3.82 4.04 -14.87
CA ARG A 83 -3.49 2.61 -15.01
C ARG A 83 -1.99 2.39 -15.24
N GLU A 84 -1.19 3.27 -14.64
CA GLU A 84 0.26 3.20 -14.60
C GLU A 84 0.71 2.29 -13.46
N GLN A 85 1.96 1.84 -13.53
CA GLN A 85 2.56 0.93 -12.57
C GLN A 85 3.61 1.67 -11.74
N ILE A 86 3.96 1.15 -10.57
CA ILE A 86 5.14 1.60 -9.82
C ILE A 86 6.09 0.42 -9.63
N ILE A 87 7.37 0.63 -9.93
CA ILE A 87 8.42 -0.34 -9.67
C ILE A 87 9.38 0.26 -8.66
N LEU A 88 9.52 -0.41 -7.52
CA LEU A 88 10.44 -0.05 -6.44
C LEU A 88 11.62 -1.03 -6.42
N THR A 89 12.81 -0.56 -6.78
CA THR A 89 14.05 -1.37 -6.74
C THR A 89 15.00 -0.90 -5.64
N GLY A 90 16.05 -1.68 -5.35
CA GLY A 90 17.09 -1.33 -4.36
C GLY A 90 17.47 -2.49 -3.45
N GLN A 91 18.54 -2.32 -2.68
CA GLN A 91 19.10 -3.37 -1.82
C GLN A 91 18.18 -3.78 -0.67
N THR A 92 18.48 -4.90 -0.01
CA THR A 92 17.70 -5.36 1.16
C THR A 92 17.69 -4.30 2.27
N GLY A 93 16.51 -4.04 2.84
CA GLY A 93 16.37 -3.14 3.98
C GLY A 93 16.29 -1.65 3.63
N THR A 94 16.39 -1.26 2.36
CA THR A 94 16.27 0.16 1.95
C THR A 94 14.86 0.74 2.06
N GLY A 95 13.84 -0.07 2.39
CA GLY A 95 12.47 0.40 2.63
C GLY A 95 11.45 0.18 1.50
N LYS A 96 11.78 -0.62 0.46
CA LYS A 96 10.88 -0.89 -0.69
C LYS A 96 9.48 -1.36 -0.29
N THR A 97 9.40 -2.44 0.49
CA THR A 97 8.12 -3.00 0.96
C THR A 97 7.34 -2.01 1.82
N TRP A 98 8.03 -1.23 2.66
CA TRP A 98 7.38 -0.23 3.50
C TRP A 98 6.78 0.88 2.65
N LEU A 99 7.52 1.39 1.66
CA LEU A 99 7.05 2.42 0.74
C LEU A 99 5.88 1.91 -0.12
N ALA A 100 5.92 0.66 -0.59
CA ALA A 100 4.80 0.04 -1.28
C ALA A 100 3.54 -0.05 -0.40
N CYS A 101 3.70 -0.38 0.89
CA CYS A 101 2.61 -0.36 1.85
C CYS A 101 2.09 1.06 2.08
N ALA A 102 2.96 2.08 2.18
CA ALA A 102 2.56 3.48 2.33
C ALA A 102 1.72 3.97 1.13
N PHE A 103 2.13 3.67 -0.10
CA PHE A 103 1.32 3.93 -1.29
C PHE A 103 0.01 3.16 -1.29
N GLY A 104 0.03 1.89 -0.86
CA GLY A 104 -1.18 1.09 -0.73
C GLY A 104 -2.18 1.65 0.29
N HIS A 105 -1.68 2.14 1.42
CA HIS A 105 -2.48 2.87 2.41
C HIS A 105 -3.08 4.13 1.83
N GLN A 106 -2.26 4.92 1.14
CA GLN A 106 -2.71 6.16 0.51
C GLN A 106 -3.77 5.90 -0.55
N ALA A 107 -3.59 4.86 -1.37
CA ALA A 107 -4.61 4.44 -2.34
C ALA A 107 -5.92 4.05 -1.66
N ALA A 108 -5.87 3.34 -0.53
CA ALA A 108 -7.07 3.01 0.24
C ALA A 108 -7.77 4.26 0.80
N ARG A 109 -7.01 5.28 1.25
CA ARG A 109 -7.54 6.59 1.68
C ARG A 109 -8.23 7.34 0.52
N LEU A 110 -7.69 7.20 -0.69
CA LEU A 110 -8.27 7.72 -1.94
C LEU A 110 -9.43 6.86 -2.49
N ASP A 111 -10.00 6.00 -1.66
CA ASP A 111 -11.14 5.12 -1.99
C ASP A 111 -10.82 4.05 -3.07
N HIS A 112 -9.56 3.66 -3.24
CA HIS A 112 -9.18 2.54 -4.13
C HIS A 112 -9.11 1.21 -3.38
N SER A 113 -9.63 0.13 -4.00
CA SER A 113 -9.44 -1.25 -3.53
C SER A 113 -7.97 -1.68 -3.70
N VAL A 114 -7.40 -2.25 -2.64
CA VAL A 114 -5.98 -2.64 -2.59
C VAL A 114 -5.84 -4.08 -2.12
N SER A 115 -4.85 -4.81 -2.66
CA SER A 115 -4.39 -6.08 -2.12
C SER A 115 -2.88 -6.13 -2.12
N TYR A 116 -2.29 -6.63 -1.04
CA TYR A 116 -0.87 -6.92 -0.94
C TYR A 116 -0.65 -8.44 -0.93
N VAL A 117 0.37 -8.89 -1.65
CA VAL A 117 0.82 -10.28 -1.64
C VAL A 117 2.32 -10.33 -1.91
N ARG A 118 3.02 -11.26 -1.25
CA ARG A 118 4.42 -11.55 -1.58
C ARG A 118 4.49 -12.57 -2.71
N MET A 119 5.42 -12.40 -3.63
CA MET A 119 5.53 -13.27 -4.79
C MET A 119 5.79 -14.74 -4.47
N PRO A 120 6.72 -15.11 -3.57
CA PRO A 120 6.90 -16.51 -3.22
C PRO A 120 5.61 -17.17 -2.73
N ARG A 121 4.81 -16.44 -1.93
CA ARG A 121 3.53 -16.94 -1.44
C ARG A 121 2.48 -17.01 -2.54
N LEU A 122 2.46 -16.04 -3.46
CA LEU A 122 1.54 -16.06 -4.58
C LEU A 122 1.77 -17.27 -5.49
N PHE A 123 3.03 -17.65 -5.72
CA PHE A 123 3.34 -18.85 -6.50
C PHE A 123 2.83 -20.13 -5.82
N GLU A 124 3.00 -20.27 -4.50
CA GLU A 124 2.39 -21.38 -3.74
C GLU A 124 0.87 -21.41 -3.87
N ASP A 125 0.22 -20.24 -3.69
CA ASP A 125 -1.23 -20.12 -3.76
C ASP A 125 -1.75 -20.42 -5.19
N MET A 126 -1.02 -20.02 -6.24
CA MET A 126 -1.32 -20.32 -7.65
C MET A 126 -1.16 -21.80 -7.97
N ALA A 127 -0.09 -22.44 -7.50
CA ALA A 127 0.13 -23.88 -7.68
C ALA A 127 -1.00 -24.70 -7.05
N MET A 128 -1.35 -24.39 -5.79
CA MET A 128 -2.47 -25.06 -5.10
C MET A 128 -3.82 -24.77 -5.75
N ALA A 129 -4.05 -23.53 -6.20
CA ALA A 129 -5.28 -23.18 -6.90
C ALA A 129 -5.41 -23.93 -8.22
N ARG A 130 -4.30 -24.28 -8.88
CA ARG A 130 -4.29 -25.10 -10.09
C ARG A 130 -4.75 -26.53 -9.81
N LEU A 131 -4.19 -27.16 -8.78
CA LEU A 131 -4.53 -28.53 -8.37
C LEU A 131 -6.02 -28.70 -8.06
N ASP A 132 -6.63 -27.70 -7.41
CA ASP A 132 -8.04 -27.75 -7.00
C ASP A 132 -9.01 -27.03 -7.96
N GLY A 133 -8.56 -26.62 -9.16
CA GLY A 133 -9.40 -25.93 -10.16
C GLY A 133 -9.88 -24.52 -9.77
N ARG A 134 -9.22 -23.88 -8.80
CA ARG A 134 -9.52 -22.52 -8.29
C ARG A 134 -8.68 -21.42 -8.93
N PHE A 135 -7.74 -21.75 -9.82
CA PHE A 135 -6.81 -20.79 -10.42
C PHE A 135 -7.51 -19.59 -11.09
N PRO A 136 -8.52 -19.76 -11.96
CA PRO A 136 -9.21 -18.62 -12.58
C PRO A 136 -9.80 -17.67 -11.53
N ARG A 137 -10.43 -18.20 -10.48
CA ARG A 137 -11.00 -17.38 -9.39
C ARG A 137 -9.94 -16.62 -8.61
N LEU A 138 -8.73 -17.18 -8.46
CA LEU A 138 -7.61 -16.50 -7.83
C LEU A 138 -7.12 -15.33 -8.71
N VAL A 139 -6.96 -15.57 -10.01
CA VAL A 139 -6.60 -14.53 -10.99
C VAL A 139 -7.64 -13.42 -10.98
N ASP A 140 -8.94 -13.73 -11.13
CA ASP A 140 -10.03 -12.75 -11.11
C ASP A 140 -10.01 -11.88 -9.84
N LYS A 141 -9.77 -12.52 -8.69
CA LYS A 141 -9.69 -11.84 -7.40
C LYS A 141 -8.52 -10.85 -7.34
N LEU A 142 -7.38 -11.19 -7.93
CA LEU A 142 -6.20 -10.32 -7.99
C LEU A 142 -6.33 -9.28 -9.10
N ALA A 143 -6.97 -9.61 -10.22
CA ALA A 143 -7.20 -8.72 -11.34
C ALA A 143 -8.21 -7.62 -11.00
N ARG A 144 -9.26 -7.90 -10.20
CA ARG A 144 -10.30 -6.91 -9.89
C ARG A 144 -9.85 -5.75 -8.99
N VAL A 145 -8.82 -5.93 -8.16
CA VAL A 145 -8.39 -4.85 -7.24
C VAL A 145 -7.75 -3.70 -8.03
N GLN A 146 -8.10 -2.46 -7.65
CA GLN A 146 -7.61 -1.25 -8.29
C GLN A 146 -6.10 -1.11 -8.16
N LEU A 147 -5.56 -1.52 -7.01
CA LEU A 147 -4.13 -1.56 -6.75
C LEU A 147 -3.71 -2.94 -6.23
N LEU A 148 -2.80 -3.60 -6.94
CA LEU A 148 -2.16 -4.84 -6.49
C LEU A 148 -0.70 -4.56 -6.11
N VAL A 149 -0.29 -4.92 -4.90
CA VAL A 149 1.12 -4.83 -4.48
C VAL A 149 1.71 -6.23 -4.52
N LEU A 150 2.69 -6.42 -5.40
CA LEU A 150 3.50 -7.63 -5.55
C LEU A 150 4.87 -7.37 -4.91
N ASP A 151 5.08 -7.95 -3.73
CA ASP A 151 6.29 -7.74 -2.95
C ASP A 151 7.29 -8.89 -3.13
N ASP A 152 8.58 -8.61 -3.02
CA ASP A 152 9.68 -9.58 -3.16
C ASP A 152 9.73 -10.26 -4.56
N TRP A 153 9.56 -9.48 -5.63
CA TRP A 153 9.73 -9.91 -7.03
C TRP A 153 11.18 -10.26 -7.37
N GLY A 154 11.36 -11.32 -8.18
CA GLY A 154 12.65 -11.71 -8.73
C GLY A 154 13.64 -12.24 -7.69
N THR A 155 13.17 -13.01 -6.71
CA THR A 155 14.04 -13.65 -5.70
C THR A 155 14.78 -14.89 -6.22
N HIS A 156 14.26 -15.51 -7.28
CA HIS A 156 14.82 -16.67 -7.97
C HIS A 156 14.31 -16.67 -9.42
N GLY A 157 14.96 -17.46 -10.28
CA GLY A 157 14.48 -17.67 -11.65
C GLY A 157 13.13 -18.39 -11.66
N LEU A 158 12.28 -18.06 -12.63
CA LEU A 158 10.93 -18.62 -12.72
C LEU A 158 10.92 -20.01 -13.35
N THR A 159 9.96 -20.85 -12.95
CA THR A 159 9.62 -22.09 -13.66
C THR A 159 8.68 -21.80 -14.84
N ASP A 160 8.56 -22.72 -15.79
CA ASP A 160 7.66 -22.55 -16.95
C ASP A 160 6.22 -22.27 -16.52
N GLN A 161 5.73 -22.99 -15.51
CA GLN A 161 4.38 -22.75 -14.99
C GLN A 161 4.27 -21.36 -14.37
N GLN A 162 5.23 -20.94 -13.53
CA GLN A 162 5.20 -19.61 -12.91
C GLN A 162 5.21 -18.47 -13.93
N ARG A 163 5.93 -18.63 -15.05
CA ARG A 163 5.91 -17.67 -16.18
C ARG A 163 4.50 -17.53 -16.76
N LEU A 164 3.86 -18.65 -17.10
CA LEU A 164 2.51 -18.66 -17.67
C LEU A 164 1.49 -18.06 -16.69
N ASP A 165 1.64 -18.36 -15.40
CA ASP A 165 0.74 -17.88 -14.35
C ASP A 165 0.79 -16.36 -14.18
N LEU A 166 2.00 -15.81 -14.26
CA LEU A 166 2.23 -14.37 -14.21
C LEU A 166 1.78 -13.68 -15.48
N LEU A 167 2.01 -14.29 -16.64
CA LEU A 167 1.53 -13.78 -17.91
C LEU A 167 0.01 -13.62 -17.89
N GLU A 168 -0.72 -14.64 -17.45
CA GLU A 168 -2.19 -14.60 -17.29
C GLU A 168 -2.62 -13.45 -16.35
N LEU A 169 -2.00 -13.35 -15.17
CA LEU A 169 -2.32 -12.30 -14.20
C LEU A 169 -2.05 -10.90 -14.75
N PHE A 170 -0.91 -10.71 -15.43
CA PHE A 170 -0.54 -9.40 -15.97
C PHE A 170 -1.35 -9.04 -17.21
N GLU A 171 -1.75 -10.00 -18.03
CA GLU A 171 -2.68 -9.80 -19.14
C GLU A 171 -4.03 -9.27 -18.65
N GLU A 172 -4.60 -9.91 -17.62
CA GLU A 172 -5.88 -9.47 -17.04
C GLU A 172 -5.81 -8.07 -16.42
N ARG A 173 -4.62 -7.63 -16.00
CA ARG A 173 -4.42 -6.30 -15.40
C ARG A 173 -3.95 -5.23 -16.40
N TYR A 174 -3.38 -5.63 -17.53
CA TYR A 174 -2.77 -4.71 -18.49
C TYR A 174 -3.78 -3.68 -18.99
N GLN A 175 -3.41 -2.41 -18.93
CA GLN A 175 -4.27 -1.26 -19.24
C GLN A 175 -5.65 -1.28 -18.55
N ARG A 176 -5.83 -2.02 -17.44
CA ARG A 176 -7.10 -2.06 -16.67
C ARG A 176 -6.93 -1.60 -15.23
N ARG A 177 -5.80 -1.96 -14.60
CA ARG A 177 -5.53 -1.76 -13.17
C ARG A 177 -4.04 -1.53 -12.91
N SER A 178 -3.73 -0.96 -11.74
CA SER A 178 -2.36 -0.57 -11.37
C SER A 178 -1.71 -1.53 -10.39
N THR A 179 -0.40 -1.68 -10.49
CA THR A 179 0.39 -2.67 -9.77
C THR A 179 1.65 -1.99 -9.24
N ILE A 180 1.97 -2.25 -7.97
CA ILE A 180 3.27 -1.91 -7.40
C ILE A 180 4.08 -3.19 -7.33
N ILE A 181 5.30 -3.16 -7.86
CA ILE A 181 6.24 -4.27 -7.79
C ILE A 181 7.43 -3.83 -6.96
N THR A 182 7.80 -4.61 -5.94
CA THR A 182 9.07 -4.41 -5.22
C THR A 182 10.05 -5.49 -5.63
N ALA A 183 11.29 -5.12 -5.96
CA ALA A 183 12.33 -6.06 -6.34
C ALA A 183 13.68 -5.64 -5.78
N GLN A 184 14.55 -6.61 -5.52
CA GLN A 184 15.97 -6.30 -5.25
C GLN A 184 16.76 -6.21 -6.55
N LEU A 185 16.46 -7.12 -7.48
CA LEU A 185 17.05 -7.17 -8.81
C LEU A 185 16.63 -5.92 -9.61
N PRO A 186 17.57 -5.18 -10.22
CA PRO A 186 17.22 -4.07 -11.11
C PRO A 186 16.43 -4.58 -12.33
N VAL A 187 15.59 -3.71 -12.91
CA VAL A 187 14.72 -4.07 -14.04
C VAL A 187 15.50 -4.65 -15.23
N SER A 188 16.74 -4.21 -15.44
CA SER A 188 17.61 -4.73 -16.49
C SER A 188 17.91 -6.24 -16.37
N GLY A 189 17.85 -6.80 -15.16
CA GLY A 189 18.03 -8.24 -14.94
C GLY A 189 16.75 -9.05 -14.99
N TRP A 190 15.57 -8.41 -15.15
CA TRP A 190 14.30 -9.12 -15.07
C TRP A 190 14.08 -10.04 -16.27
N HIS A 191 14.56 -9.68 -17.45
CA HIS A 191 14.45 -10.52 -18.65
C HIS A 191 15.13 -11.88 -18.42
N ASP A 192 16.38 -11.87 -17.93
CA ASP A 192 17.13 -13.10 -17.62
C ASP A 192 16.53 -13.88 -16.45
N MET A 193 16.04 -13.19 -15.41
CA MET A 193 15.39 -13.83 -14.26
C MET A 193 14.08 -14.51 -14.64
N ILE A 194 13.27 -13.87 -15.49
CA ILE A 194 12.06 -14.48 -16.03
C ILE A 194 12.47 -15.68 -16.88
N GLY A 195 13.41 -15.51 -17.81
CA GLY A 195 13.82 -16.55 -18.76
C GLY A 195 12.70 -16.89 -19.76
N GLU A 196 13.03 -17.62 -20.82
CA GLU A 196 12.20 -17.75 -22.02
C GLU A 196 11.91 -16.37 -22.65
N PRO A 197 12.67 -15.96 -23.68
CA PRO A 197 12.61 -14.60 -24.22
C PRO A 197 11.21 -14.13 -24.61
N THR A 198 10.38 -15.00 -25.17
CA THR A 198 9.05 -14.62 -25.70
C THR A 198 8.09 -14.20 -24.58
N ILE A 199 8.01 -15.00 -23.51
CA ILE A 199 7.19 -14.75 -22.34
C ILE A 199 7.80 -13.62 -21.50
N ALA A 200 9.13 -13.55 -21.41
CA ALA A 200 9.80 -12.44 -20.74
C ALA A 200 9.43 -11.09 -21.37
N ASP A 201 9.52 -10.97 -22.70
CA ASP A 201 9.11 -9.78 -23.42
C ASP A 201 7.62 -9.46 -23.19
N ALA A 202 6.75 -10.47 -23.28
CA ALA A 202 5.32 -10.30 -23.04
C ALA A 202 5.01 -9.78 -21.63
N ILE A 203 5.64 -10.35 -20.59
CA ILE A 203 5.44 -9.92 -19.21
C ILE A 203 5.99 -8.50 -19.01
N LEU A 204 7.21 -8.24 -19.49
CA LEU A 204 7.88 -6.95 -19.30
C LEU A 204 7.16 -5.81 -20.01
N ASP A 205 6.67 -6.03 -21.24
CA ASP A 205 5.88 -5.02 -21.96
C ASP A 205 4.65 -4.56 -21.14
N ARG A 206 4.02 -5.49 -20.42
CA ARG A 206 2.82 -5.19 -19.61
C ARG A 206 3.12 -4.46 -18.31
N ILE A 207 4.24 -4.76 -17.66
CA ILE A 207 4.53 -4.25 -16.31
C ILE A 207 5.56 -3.11 -16.29
N VAL A 208 6.42 -3.01 -17.30
CA VAL A 208 7.58 -2.09 -17.33
C VAL A 208 7.34 -0.88 -18.23
N HIS A 209 6.57 -1.03 -19.30
CA HIS A 209 6.39 0.03 -20.31
C HIS A 209 5.78 1.31 -19.71
N ASN A 210 4.73 1.17 -18.89
CA ASN A 210 4.01 2.28 -18.29
C ASN A 210 4.26 2.40 -16.78
N ALA A 211 5.53 2.26 -16.36
CA ALA A 211 5.91 2.20 -14.95
C ALA A 211 6.75 3.39 -14.49
N HIS A 212 6.37 3.97 -13.36
CA HIS A 212 7.23 4.86 -12.57
C HIS A 212 8.27 4.03 -11.85
N ARG A 213 9.55 4.20 -12.22
CA ARG A 213 10.66 3.45 -11.65
C ARG A 213 11.34 4.29 -10.57
N ILE A 214 11.41 3.74 -9.36
CA ILE A 214 12.02 4.40 -8.21
C ILE A 214 13.06 3.45 -7.63
N GLU A 215 14.32 3.86 -7.69
CA GLU A 215 15.44 3.10 -7.14
C GLU A 215 15.79 3.64 -5.74
N LEU A 216 15.61 2.80 -4.72
CA LEU A 216 15.93 3.14 -3.34
C LEU A 216 17.40 2.82 -3.04
N LYS A 217 18.12 3.84 -2.58
CA LYS A 217 19.55 3.75 -2.21
C LYS A 217 19.73 3.82 -0.69
N GLY A 218 20.99 3.73 -0.26
CA GLY A 218 21.40 3.88 1.13
C GLY A 218 21.39 2.57 1.94
N ASP A 219 21.72 2.71 3.21
CA ASP A 219 21.82 1.58 4.14
C ASP A 219 20.47 0.99 4.52
N SER A 220 20.51 -0.21 5.10
CA SER A 220 19.34 -0.86 5.68
C SER A 220 18.73 -0.01 6.80
N MET A 221 17.49 0.43 6.60
CA MET A 221 16.71 1.18 7.59
C MET A 221 16.44 0.36 8.86
N ARG A 222 16.44 -0.98 8.76
CA ARG A 222 16.29 -1.88 9.90
C ARG A 222 17.44 -1.79 10.92
N ARG A 223 18.63 -1.32 10.51
CA ARG A 223 19.76 -1.10 11.44
C ARG A 223 19.57 0.17 12.26
N LYS A 224 19.00 1.23 11.67
CA LYS A 224 18.76 2.50 12.36
C LYS A 224 17.81 2.32 13.55
N ASP A 225 16.72 1.56 13.35
CA ASP A 225 15.75 1.28 14.43
C ASP A 225 16.38 0.49 15.60
N ARG A 226 17.30 -0.45 15.30
CA ARG A 226 18.02 -1.22 16.33
C ARG A 226 18.98 -0.35 17.13
N ASN A 227 19.74 0.53 16.46
CA ASN A 227 20.68 1.41 17.14
C ASN A 227 19.95 2.45 17.99
N ALA A 228 18.83 3.01 17.49
CA ALA A 228 18.00 3.95 18.26
C ALA A 228 17.44 3.32 19.55
N THR A 229 17.02 2.05 19.48
CA THR A 229 16.51 1.30 20.65
C THR A 229 17.62 1.02 21.67
N LEU A 230 18.84 0.68 21.23
CA LEU A 230 19.98 0.42 22.10
C LEU A 230 20.43 1.69 22.86
N THR A 231 20.53 2.83 22.18
CA THR A 231 20.89 4.11 22.81
C THR A 231 19.84 4.60 23.83
N SER A 232 18.56 4.25 23.66
CA SER A 232 17.52 4.58 24.64
C SER A 232 17.55 3.69 25.89
N ALA A 233 18.01 2.44 25.75
CA ALA A 233 18.16 1.52 26.88
C ALA A 233 19.38 1.88 27.74
N GLU A 234 20.50 2.24 27.13
CA GLU A 234 21.73 2.63 27.83
C GLU A 234 21.53 3.91 28.67
N ASN A 235 20.79 4.89 28.17
CA ASN A 235 20.49 6.13 28.92
C ASN A 235 19.55 5.92 30.13
N THR A 236 18.86 4.78 30.23
CA THR A 236 17.98 4.48 31.38
C THR A 236 18.73 3.75 32.49
N GLU A 237 19.81 3.03 32.17
CA GLU A 237 20.65 2.34 33.17
C GLU A 237 21.65 3.29 33.85
N THR A 238 22.11 4.35 33.20
CA THR A 238 23.04 5.31 33.81
C THR A 238 22.40 6.20 34.90
N ILE A 239 21.08 6.37 34.89
CA ILE A 239 20.38 7.24 35.86
C ILE A 239 20.05 6.52 37.19
N ARG A 240 20.18 5.18 37.26
CA ARG A 240 19.80 4.38 38.44
C ARG A 240 20.95 4.01 39.39
N THR A 241 22.17 4.47 39.13
CA THR A 241 23.37 4.11 39.92
C THR A 241 24.00 5.27 40.69
N GLU A 242 23.36 6.44 40.75
CA GLU A 242 23.77 7.58 41.59
C GLU A 242 22.68 7.94 42.62
N THR A 243 22.58 7.13 43.69
CA THR A 243 22.01 7.53 44.99
C THR A 243 22.66 6.72 46.10
#